data_AF-R2SVD2-F1
#
_entry.id   AF-R2SVD2-F1
#
_cell.length_a   1.000
_cell.length_b   1.000
_cell.length_c   1.000
_cell.angle_alpha   90.00
_cell.angle_beta   90.00
_cell.angle_gamma   90.00
#
_symmetry.space_group_name_H-M   'P 1'
#
loop_
_entity.id
_entity.type
_entity.pdbx_description
1 polymer ?
#
loop_
_entity_poly.entity_id
_entity_poly.type
_entity_poly.pdbx_seq_one_letter_code
_entity_poly.pdbx_strand_id
1 'polypeptide(L)'
;MIKEFKEFIMRGNVLDLAVGVVIGSAFTAIVTQIVNGLITPLVSLVFVLTTGEKSADDALGALVFHVKGVAFNIGDVISALITFLITAFVLFLIVKAVNKMKKKPQNEEEEVSGPTTDDLLEQIRDLLAAQNATKTTGILKDNAEDIKK
;
A
#
# COMPACT_ATOMS: atom_id res chain seq x y z
N MET A 1 30.96 1.52 5.80
CA MET A 1 30.19 0.43 5.17
C MET A 1 29.03 -0.07 6.04
N ILE A 2 29.20 -0.97 7.03
CA ILE A 2 28.07 -1.54 7.80
C ILE A 2 27.32 -0.49 8.65
N LYS A 3 28.03 0.47 9.26
CA LYS A 3 27.42 1.59 10.00
C LYS A 3 26.64 2.54 9.08
N GLU A 4 27.23 2.94 7.96
CA GLU A 4 26.59 3.80 6.94
C GLU A 4 25.37 3.10 6.30
N PHE A 5 25.46 1.79 6.08
CA PHE A 5 24.35 0.98 5.62
C PHE A 5 23.23 0.98 6.66
N LYS A 6 23.54 0.73 7.95
CA LYS A 6 22.55 0.81 9.04
C LYS A 6 21.88 2.19 9.09
N GLU A 7 22.63 3.28 8.99
CA GLU A 7 22.07 4.65 8.94
C GLU A 7 21.20 4.89 7.69
N PHE A 8 21.50 4.23 6.56
CA PHE A 8 20.70 4.31 5.35
C PHE A 8 19.34 3.60 5.48
N ILE A 9 19.31 2.36 5.98
CA ILE A 9 18.06 1.60 6.21
C ILE A 9 17.25 2.14 7.39
N MET A 10 17.87 2.82 8.35
CA MET A 10 17.16 3.49 9.45
C MET A 10 16.39 4.75 9.01
N ARG A 11 16.50 5.19 7.74
CA ARG A 11 15.55 6.16 7.18
C ARG A 11 14.21 5.45 7.04
N GLY A 12 13.30 5.65 7.99
CA GLY A 12 12.03 4.89 8.12
C GLY A 12 11.27 4.66 6.81
N ASN A 13 11.21 5.67 5.94
CA ASN A 13 10.56 5.59 4.63
C ASN A 13 11.12 4.50 3.68
N VAL A 14 12.40 4.11 3.85
CA VAL A 14 13.03 3.05 3.03
C VAL A 14 12.70 1.66 3.56
N LEU A 15 12.65 1.50 4.89
CA LEU A 15 12.35 0.22 5.51
C LEU A 15 10.90 -0.21 5.22
N ASP A 16 9.94 0.72 5.37
CA ASP A 16 8.53 0.44 5.11
C ASP A 16 8.27 0.12 3.64
N LEU A 17 8.94 0.85 2.74
CA LEU A 17 8.91 0.56 1.30
C LEU A 17 9.49 -0.81 0.99
N ALA A 18 10.64 -1.15 1.58
CA ALA A 18 11.29 -2.45 1.37
C ALA A 18 10.42 -3.61 1.85
N VAL A 19 9.83 -3.49 3.04
CA VAL A 19 8.91 -4.49 3.61
C VAL A 19 7.67 -4.64 2.71
N GLY A 20 7.09 -3.53 2.26
CA GLY A 20 5.93 -3.54 1.34
C GLY A 20 6.22 -4.28 0.02
N VAL A 21 7.38 -4.05 -0.59
CA VAL A 21 7.78 -4.72 -1.84
C VAL A 21 8.02 -6.22 -1.63
N VAL A 22 8.71 -6.60 -0.56
CA VAL A 22 8.99 -8.01 -0.25
C VAL A 22 7.70 -8.79 0.03
N ILE A 23 6.80 -8.23 0.85
CA ILE A 23 5.51 -8.88 1.15
C ILE A 23 4.63 -8.93 -0.10
N GLY A 24 4.58 -7.85 -0.89
CA GLY A 24 3.80 -7.79 -2.12
C GLY A 24 4.23 -8.84 -3.16
N SER A 25 5.54 -9.01 -3.34
CA SER A 25 6.08 -10.03 -4.26
C SER A 25 5.81 -11.46 -3.78
N ALA A 26 6.00 -11.74 -2.49
CA ALA A 26 5.72 -13.06 -1.90
C ALA A 26 4.23 -13.42 -2.00
N PHE A 27 3.34 -12.47 -1.73
CA PHE A 27 1.90 -12.68 -1.85
C PHE A 27 1.47 -12.96 -3.30
N THR A 28 1.99 -12.17 -4.25
CA THR A 28 1.73 -12.39 -5.68
C THR A 28 2.17 -13.78 -6.13
N ALA A 29 3.31 -14.28 -5.63
CA ALA A 29 3.79 -15.62 -5.93
C ALA A 29 2.84 -16.71 -5.41
N ILE A 30 2.30 -16.57 -4.19
CA ILE A 30 1.33 -17.52 -3.62
C ILE A 30 0.06 -17.58 -4.48
N VAL A 31 -0.50 -16.42 -4.83
CA VAL A 31 -1.71 -16.35 -5.66
C VAL A 31 -1.45 -16.97 -7.04
N THR A 32 -0.31 -16.65 -7.65
CA THR A 32 0.10 -17.22 -8.93
C THR A 32 0.18 -18.75 -8.87
N GLN A 33 0.76 -19.30 -7.80
CA GLN A 33 0.83 -20.76 -7.62
C GLN A 33 -0.53 -21.41 -7.44
N ILE A 34 -1.46 -20.76 -6.73
CA ILE A 34 -2.84 -21.26 -6.59
C ILE A 34 -3.54 -21.27 -7.95
N VAL A 35 -3.39 -20.20 -8.74
CA VAL A 35 -4.02 -20.15 -10.05
C VAL A 35 -3.41 -21.17 -11.01
N ASN A 36 -2.09 -21.28 -11.05
CA ASN A 36 -1.41 -22.21 -11.94
C ASN A 36 -1.64 -23.67 -11.51
N GLY A 37 -1.65 -23.95 -10.20
CA GLY A 37 -1.75 -25.31 -9.67
C GLY A 37 -3.17 -25.83 -9.50
N LEU A 38 -4.16 -24.96 -9.33
CA LEU A 38 -5.55 -25.36 -9.08
C LEU A 38 -6.49 -24.87 -10.18
N ILE A 39 -6.50 -23.56 -10.45
CA ILE A 39 -7.51 -22.97 -11.31
C ILE A 39 -7.28 -23.32 -12.79
N THR A 40 -6.03 -23.21 -13.27
CA THR A 40 -5.70 -23.50 -14.67
C THR A 40 -6.03 -24.95 -15.05
N PRO A 41 -5.69 -25.97 -14.23
CA PRO A 41 -6.12 -27.35 -14.46
C PRO A 41 -7.64 -27.56 -14.39
N LEU A 42 -8.34 -26.83 -13.51
CA LEU A 42 -9.80 -26.92 -13.43
C LEU A 42 -10.48 -26.32 -14.67
N VAL A 43 -10.00 -25.17 -15.14
CA VAL A 43 -10.51 -24.53 -16.36
C VAL A 43 -10.21 -25.41 -17.57
N SER A 44 -9.01 -25.99 -17.66
CA SER A 44 -8.67 -26.90 -18.76
C SER A 44 -9.54 -28.16 -18.73
N LEU A 45 -9.79 -28.74 -17.54
CA LEU A 45 -10.68 -29.89 -17.39
C LEU A 45 -12.12 -29.59 -17.85
N VAL A 46 -12.67 -28.43 -17.48
CA VAL A 46 -14.01 -28.02 -17.94
C VAL A 46 -14.06 -27.88 -19.46
N PHE A 47 -13.00 -27.35 -20.07
CA PHE A 47 -12.90 -27.20 -21.52
C PHE A 47 -12.82 -28.56 -22.23
N VAL A 48 -12.02 -29.49 -21.71
CA VAL A 48 -11.94 -30.90 -22.16
C VAL A 48 -13.31 -31.58 -22.11
N LEU A 49 -14.03 -31.42 -21.00
CA LEU A 49 -15.36 -32.03 -20.81
C LEU A 49 -16.45 -31.44 -21.71
N THR A 50 -16.36 -30.15 -22.05
CA THR A 50 -17.34 -29.47 -22.93
C THR A 50 -17.02 -29.65 -24.42
N THR A 51 -15.75 -29.83 -24.79
CA THR A 51 -15.31 -29.97 -26.19
C THR A 51 -15.18 -31.44 -26.63
N GLY A 52 -15.14 -32.39 -25.68
CA GLY A 52 -15.08 -33.83 -25.96
C GLY A 52 -13.70 -34.35 -26.37
N GLU A 53 -12.67 -33.51 -26.32
CA GLU A 53 -11.29 -33.89 -26.60
C GLU A 53 -10.64 -34.61 -25.41
N LYS A 54 -9.64 -35.45 -25.68
CA LYS A 54 -9.14 -36.44 -24.70
C LYS A 54 -8.08 -35.89 -23.74
N SER A 55 -7.58 -34.67 -23.89
CA SER A 55 -6.47 -34.15 -23.09
C SER A 55 -6.45 -32.63 -23.02
N ALA A 56 -5.94 -32.08 -21.90
CA ALA A 56 -5.77 -30.64 -21.71
C ALA A 56 -4.79 -30.01 -22.73
N ASP A 57 -3.80 -30.78 -23.20
CA ASP A 57 -2.89 -30.38 -24.28
C ASP A 57 -3.59 -30.30 -25.65
N ASP A 58 -4.62 -31.10 -25.90
CA ASP A 58 -5.44 -31.02 -27.11
C ASP A 58 -6.47 -29.87 -26.98
N ALA A 59 -7.09 -29.71 -25.81
CA ALA A 59 -8.07 -28.65 -25.57
C ALA A 59 -7.47 -27.22 -25.52
N LEU A 60 -6.24 -27.07 -24.99
CA LEU A 60 -5.47 -25.81 -25.07
C LEU A 60 -4.68 -25.73 -26.38
N GLY A 61 -4.26 -26.87 -26.95
CA GLY A 61 -3.64 -27.00 -28.26
C GLY A 61 -4.58 -26.66 -29.43
N ALA A 62 -5.88 -26.83 -29.26
CA ALA A 62 -6.92 -26.39 -30.19
C ALA A 62 -6.97 -24.86 -30.35
N LEU A 63 -6.37 -24.12 -29.40
CA LEU A 63 -6.17 -22.67 -29.49
C LEU A 63 -4.78 -22.28 -30.02
N VAL A 64 -3.90 -23.26 -30.27
CA VAL A 64 -2.59 -23.05 -30.85
C VAL A 64 -2.72 -23.02 -32.37
N PHE A 65 -3.07 -21.85 -32.91
CA PHE A 65 -3.10 -21.67 -34.36
C PHE A 65 -1.67 -21.65 -34.89
N HIS A 66 -1.36 -22.53 -35.83
CA HIS A 66 -0.13 -22.47 -36.61
C HIS A 66 -0.39 -21.71 -37.90
N VAL A 67 0.10 -20.47 -37.96
CA VAL A 67 0.08 -19.70 -39.22
C VAL A 67 1.52 -19.66 -39.74
N LYS A 68 1.78 -20.32 -40.88
CA LYS A 68 3.12 -20.40 -41.51
C LYS A 68 4.24 -20.86 -40.55
N GLY A 69 3.97 -21.84 -39.69
CA GLY A 69 4.97 -22.42 -38.77
C GLY A 69 5.22 -21.61 -37.49
N VAL A 70 4.46 -20.52 -37.26
CA VAL A 70 4.47 -19.79 -35.99
C VAL A 70 3.31 -20.25 -35.14
N ALA A 71 3.60 -20.75 -33.93
CA ALA A 71 2.62 -21.19 -32.95
C ALA A 71 2.07 -19.99 -32.16
N PHE A 72 0.75 -19.74 -32.26
CA PHE A 72 0.06 -18.73 -31.46
C PHE A 72 -0.67 -19.38 -30.29
N ASN A 73 -0.07 -19.37 -29.09
CA ASN A 73 -0.67 -19.96 -27.89
C ASN A 73 -1.71 -19.03 -27.26
N ILE A 74 -2.92 -18.94 -27.83
CA ILE A 74 -3.99 -18.10 -27.29
C ILE A 74 -4.45 -18.64 -25.92
N GLY A 75 -4.27 -19.94 -25.65
CA GLY A 75 -4.54 -20.56 -24.36
C GLY A 75 -3.73 -19.95 -23.21
N ASP A 76 -2.44 -19.66 -23.45
CA ASP A 76 -1.56 -19.03 -22.45
C ASP A 76 -2.03 -17.60 -22.13
N VAL A 77 -2.52 -16.88 -23.14
CA VAL A 77 -3.05 -15.52 -22.97
C VAL A 77 -4.34 -15.53 -22.14
N ILE A 78 -5.24 -16.49 -22.40
CA ILE A 78 -6.49 -16.64 -21.62
C ILE A 78 -6.17 -17.07 -20.18
N SER A 79 -5.24 -18.00 -19.98
CA SER A 79 -4.77 -18.39 -18.65
C SER A 79 -4.20 -17.18 -17.89
N ALA A 80 -3.31 -16.40 -18.53
CA ALA A 80 -2.76 -15.19 -17.93
C ALA A 80 -3.85 -14.16 -17.56
N LEU A 81 -4.89 -14.01 -18.39
CA LEU A 81 -6.01 -13.11 -18.12
C LEU A 81 -6.84 -13.59 -16.92
N ILE A 82 -7.10 -14.90 -16.81
CA ILE A 82 -7.80 -15.50 -15.67
C ILE A 82 -6.98 -15.29 -14.39
N THR A 83 -5.67 -15.52 -14.44
CA THR A 83 -4.74 -15.27 -13.33
C THR A 83 -4.77 -13.83 -12.87
N PHE A 84 -4.76 -12.89 -13.80
CA PHE A 84 -4.86 -11.46 -13.50
C PHE A 84 -6.18 -11.12 -12.80
N LEU A 85 -7.32 -11.59 -13.32
CA LEU A 85 -8.63 -11.34 -12.74
C LEU A 85 -8.78 -11.92 -11.32
N ILE A 86 -8.30 -13.14 -11.10
CA ILE A 86 -8.35 -13.77 -9.77
C ILE A 86 -7.44 -13.03 -8.79
N THR A 87 -6.24 -12.67 -9.21
CA THR A 87 -5.30 -11.91 -8.37
C THR A 87 -5.89 -10.55 -7.98
N ALA A 88 -6.46 -9.83 -8.93
CA ALA A 88 -7.14 -8.57 -8.68
C ALA A 88 -8.34 -8.74 -7.73
N PHE A 89 -9.12 -9.80 -7.88
CA PHE A 89 -10.25 -10.11 -7.00
C PHE A 89 -9.82 -10.40 -5.57
N VAL A 90 -8.76 -11.20 -5.38
CA VAL A 90 -8.21 -11.51 -4.05
C VAL A 90 -7.67 -10.24 -3.39
N LEU A 91 -6.90 -9.41 -4.11
CA LEU A 91 -6.44 -8.11 -3.61
C LEU A 91 -7.61 -7.21 -3.21
N PHE A 92 -8.66 -7.15 -4.02
CA PHE A 92 -9.87 -6.40 -3.71
C PHE A 92 -10.54 -6.88 -2.41
N LEU A 93 -10.64 -8.20 -2.19
CA LEU A 93 -11.19 -8.74 -0.94
C LEU A 93 -10.36 -8.34 0.28
N ILE A 94 -9.03 -8.35 0.18
CA ILE A 94 -8.13 -7.94 1.26
C ILE A 94 -8.32 -6.45 1.57
N VAL A 95 -8.27 -5.59 0.54
CA VAL A 95 -8.48 -4.14 0.71
C VAL A 95 -9.86 -3.87 1.30
N LYS A 96 -10.90 -4.58 0.85
CA LYS A 96 -12.25 -4.47 1.41
C LYS A 96 -12.31 -4.92 2.86
N ALA A 97 -11.61 -5.99 3.25
CA ALA A 97 -11.54 -6.45 4.63
C ALA A 97 -10.83 -5.44 5.54
N VAL A 98 -9.69 -4.90 5.09
CA VAL A 98 -8.95 -3.84 5.81
C VAL A 98 -9.80 -2.58 5.94
N ASN A 99 -10.44 -2.12 4.86
CA ASN A 99 -11.34 -0.96 4.90
C ASN A 99 -12.58 -1.20 5.77
N LYS A 100 -13.06 -2.43 5.89
CA LYS A 100 -14.15 -2.80 6.81
C LYS A 100 -13.67 -2.79 8.26
N MET A 101 -12.44 -3.23 8.54
CA MET A 101 -11.85 -3.19 9.88
C MET A 101 -11.53 -1.76 10.32
N LYS A 102 -11.02 -0.91 9.41
CA LYS A 102 -10.79 0.53 9.64
C LYS A 102 -12.09 1.34 9.78
N LYS A 103 -13.25 0.79 9.37
CA LYS A 103 -14.58 1.39 9.58
C LYS A 103 -15.20 1.10 10.95
N LYS A 104 -14.54 0.33 11.82
CA LYS A 104 -14.83 0.36 13.26
C LYS A 104 -14.30 1.71 13.77
N PRO A 105 -15.09 2.50 14.53
CA PRO A 105 -14.66 3.84 14.94
C PRO A 105 -13.26 3.73 15.55
N GLN A 106 -12.38 4.51 14.97
CA GLN A 106 -11.02 4.81 15.38
C GLN A 106 -11.02 5.12 16.88
N ASN A 107 -10.86 4.09 17.70
CA ASN A 107 -10.29 4.22 19.01
C ASN A 107 -8.84 3.76 18.84
N GLU A 108 -7.94 4.72 19.00
CA GLU A 108 -6.57 4.49 19.42
C GLU A 108 -5.69 3.62 18.50
N GLU A 109 -5.29 4.19 17.36
CA GLU A 109 -3.84 4.18 17.10
C GLU A 109 -3.28 5.33 17.95
N GLU A 110 -2.88 4.97 19.17
CA GLU A 110 -2.03 5.78 20.04
C GLU A 110 -0.65 5.99 19.38
N GLU A 111 -0.59 6.80 18.33
CA GLU A 111 0.65 7.42 17.86
C GLU A 111 0.39 8.89 17.52
N VAL A 112 -0.11 9.64 18.50
CA VAL A 112 0.20 11.05 18.79
C VAL A 112 -0.46 11.43 20.12
N SER A 113 0.04 10.90 21.22
CA SER A 113 -0.26 11.44 22.57
C SER A 113 0.48 12.76 22.86
N GLY A 114 0.98 13.42 21.83
CA GLY A 114 1.53 14.77 21.89
C GLY A 114 0.59 15.76 21.21
N PRO A 115 0.57 17.04 21.66
CA PRO A 115 -0.15 18.09 20.94
C PRO A 115 0.22 18.04 19.46
N THR A 116 -0.79 18.10 18.60
CA THR A 116 -0.59 18.09 17.16
C THR A 116 0.28 19.28 16.75
N THR A 117 0.89 19.24 15.57
CA THR A 117 1.67 20.39 15.07
C THR A 117 0.83 21.67 15.09
N ASP A 118 -0.46 21.56 14.80
CA ASP A 118 -1.41 22.67 14.86
C ASP A 118 -1.62 23.16 16.31
N ASP A 119 -1.79 22.25 17.28
CA ASP A 119 -1.92 22.59 18.71
C ASP A 119 -0.64 23.26 19.26
N LEU A 120 0.53 22.82 18.80
CA LEU A 120 1.82 23.42 19.17
C LEU A 120 1.97 24.82 18.57
N LEU A 121 1.54 25.02 17.34
CA LEU A 121 1.57 26.34 16.69
C LEU A 121 0.61 27.32 17.37
N GLU A 122 -0.56 26.85 17.81
CA GLU A 122 -1.49 27.66 18.60
C GLU A 122 -0.90 28.04 19.97
N GLN A 123 -0.30 27.09 20.68
CA GLN A 123 0.40 27.36 21.93
C GLN A 123 1.58 28.34 21.75
N ILE A 124 2.37 28.19 20.67
CA ILE A 124 3.47 29.11 20.35
C ILE A 124 2.93 30.52 20.05
N ARG A 125 1.85 30.63 19.26
CA ARG A 125 1.19 31.92 18.96
C ARG A 125 0.78 32.63 20.25
N ASP A 126 0.13 31.92 21.15
CA ASP A 126 -0.42 32.49 22.38
C ASP A 126 0.71 32.89 23.36
N LEU A 127 1.76 32.07 23.48
CA LEU A 127 2.95 32.42 24.26
C LEU A 127 3.68 33.64 23.69
N LEU A 128 3.79 33.77 22.36
CA LEU A 128 4.41 34.92 21.71
C LEU A 128 3.57 36.20 21.89
N ALA A 129 2.24 36.09 21.81
CA ALA A 129 1.33 37.19 22.08
C ALA A 129 1.44 37.68 23.54
N ALA A 130 1.49 36.76 24.50
CA ALA A 130 1.67 37.07 25.92
C ALA A 130 3.04 37.74 26.19
N GLN A 131 4.11 37.26 25.55
CA GLN A 131 5.45 37.86 25.68
C GLN A 131 5.48 39.29 25.13
N ASN A 132 4.85 39.52 23.96
CA ASN A 132 4.78 40.86 23.36
C ASN A 132 3.96 41.83 24.22
N ALA A 133 2.81 41.41 24.76
CA ALA A 133 2.01 42.24 25.65
C ALA A 133 2.77 42.63 26.93
N THR A 134 3.55 41.70 27.50
CA THR A 134 4.38 41.95 28.68
C THR A 134 5.50 42.94 28.36
N LYS A 135 6.16 42.80 27.20
CA LYS A 135 7.22 43.72 26.76
C LYS A 135 6.70 45.14 26.55
N THR A 136 5.53 45.30 25.92
CA THR A 136 4.90 46.61 25.74
C THR A 136 4.54 47.24 27.08
N THR A 137 3.99 46.47 28.02
CA THR A 137 3.63 46.98 29.35
C THR A 137 4.84 47.38 30.20
N GLY A 138 5.95 46.65 30.08
CA GLY A 138 7.23 47.00 30.71
C GLY A 138 7.78 48.33 30.20
N ILE A 139 7.79 48.53 28.88
CA ILE A 139 8.27 49.78 28.25
C ILE A 139 7.41 50.98 28.66
N LEU A 140 6.09 50.80 28.80
CA LEU A 140 5.20 51.88 29.22
C LEU A 140 5.38 52.27 30.68
N LYS A 141 5.77 51.33 31.56
CA LYS A 141 6.06 51.62 32.97
C LYS A 141 7.42 52.31 33.14
N ASP A 142 8.44 51.85 32.43
CA ASP A 142 9.78 52.44 32.45
C ASP A 142 9.74 53.92 32.00
N ASN A 143 9.04 54.20 30.89
CA ASN A 143 8.86 55.56 30.40
C ASN A 143 8.01 56.45 31.33
N ALA A 144 7.10 55.88 32.12
CA ALA A 144 6.26 56.65 33.04
C ALA A 144 7.00 57.03 34.34
N GLU A 145 7.97 56.22 34.76
CA GLU A 145 8.83 56.54 35.91
C GLU A 145 9.89 57.59 35.57
N ASP A 146 10.45 57.57 34.35
CA ASP A 146 11.42 58.58 33.89
C ASP A 146 10.82 60.00 33.77
N ILE A 147 9.52 60.13 33.50
CA ILE A 147 8.84 61.44 33.42
C ILE A 147 8.57 62.03 34.83
N LYS A 148 8.65 61.21 35.89
CA LYS A 148 8.35 61.62 37.27
C LYS A 148 9.58 62.03 38.08
N LYS A 149 10.77 61.94 37.49
CA LYS A 149 12.06 62.36 38.05
C LYS A 149 12.51 63.69 37.46
#